data_AF-A0A927YP87-F1
#
_entry.id   AF-A0A927YP87-F1
#
_cell.length_a   1.000
_cell.length_b   1.000
_cell.length_c   1.000
_cell.angle_alpha   90.00
_cell.angle_beta   90.00
_cell.angle_gamma   90.00
#
_symmetry.space_group_name_H-M   'P 1'
#
loop_
_entity.id
_entity.type
_entity.pdbx_description
1 polymer ?
#
loop_
_entity_poly.entity_id
_entity_poly.type
_entity_poly.pdbx_seq_one_letter_code
_entity_poly.pdbx_strand_id
1 'polypeptide(L)'
;MVVKEKKNHRGKIVPLDEWKIKLQEDFPFMEQSTDDSHNSYRKWGFECSGGWYQLLRECCEAIVARYAIEGIGLSGIDFEPAQIKEKFGTLRFYFGYTDAPCGIAAFDDLATGESIRFEPKVEGYIGDAKAKLRQDISSIVHAAEEKSRHTCELCGAEGELRNDSSVGIFRVMTLCDACHKERIENYILKYKKIPK
;
A
#
# COMPACT_ATOMS: atom_id res chain seq x y z
N MET A 1 -16.12 20.80 -5.34
CA MET A 1 -15.46 19.56 -4.88
C MET A 1 -15.50 18.58 -6.05
N VAL A 2 -14.35 18.21 -6.60
CA VAL A 2 -14.30 17.20 -7.67
C VAL A 2 -14.46 15.84 -6.99
N VAL A 3 -15.58 15.16 -7.21
CA VAL A 3 -15.77 13.81 -6.70
C VAL A 3 -14.95 12.88 -7.60
N LYS A 4 -13.79 12.43 -7.11
CA LYS A 4 -12.99 11.41 -7.81
C LYS A 4 -13.70 10.07 -7.66
N GLU A 5 -13.94 9.38 -8.78
CA GLU A 5 -14.64 8.10 -8.82
C GLU A 5 -13.74 6.99 -9.36
N LYS A 6 -13.94 5.74 -8.91
CA LYS A 6 -13.22 4.56 -9.44
C LYS A 6 -14.18 3.44 -9.85
N LYS A 7 -13.78 2.61 -10.82
CA LYS A 7 -14.49 1.37 -11.14
C LYS A 7 -14.06 0.26 -10.17
N ASN A 8 -15.00 -0.38 -9.51
CA ASN A 8 -14.72 -1.57 -8.71
C ASN A 8 -14.54 -2.83 -9.60
N HIS A 9 -14.20 -3.96 -8.98
CA HIS A 9 -14.00 -5.26 -9.65
C HIS A 9 -15.25 -5.79 -10.41
N ARG A 10 -16.41 -5.14 -10.29
CA ARG A 10 -17.65 -5.43 -11.05
C ARG A 10 -17.97 -4.35 -12.09
N GLY A 11 -17.03 -3.42 -12.34
CA GLY A 11 -17.19 -2.31 -13.28
C GLY A 11 -18.09 -1.16 -12.81
N LYS A 12 -18.55 -1.17 -11.55
CA LYS A 12 -19.39 -0.09 -11.01
C LYS A 12 -18.53 1.08 -10.53
N ILE A 13 -18.95 2.29 -10.89
CA ILE A 13 -18.36 3.54 -10.43
C ILE A 13 -18.72 3.74 -8.95
N VAL A 14 -17.72 3.98 -8.10
CA VAL A 14 -17.89 4.26 -6.66
C VAL A 14 -17.06 5.48 -6.26
N PRO A 15 -17.54 6.30 -5.29
CA PRO A 15 -16.76 7.41 -4.75
C PRO A 15 -15.44 6.91 -4.15
N LEU A 16 -14.36 7.66 -4.37
CA LEU A 16 -13.08 7.38 -3.74
C LEU A 16 -13.06 7.91 -2.30
N ASP A 17 -12.54 7.12 -1.36
CA ASP A 17 -12.40 7.53 0.04
C ASP A 17 -11.60 8.84 0.16
N GLU A 18 -12.01 9.76 1.04
CA GLU A 18 -11.41 11.10 1.18
C GLU A 18 -9.90 11.05 1.42
N TRP A 19 -9.43 10.08 2.21
CA TRP A 19 -8.00 9.92 2.51
C TRP A 19 -7.16 9.59 1.27
N LYS A 20 -7.74 8.83 0.32
CA LYS A 20 -7.06 8.48 -0.94
C LYS A 20 -6.96 9.69 -1.86
N ILE A 21 -7.95 10.58 -1.82
CA ILE A 21 -7.93 11.84 -2.59
C ILE A 21 -6.83 12.74 -2.04
N LYS A 22 -6.81 12.98 -0.73
CA LYS A 22 -5.78 13.81 -0.07
C LYS A 22 -4.37 13.32 -0.41
N LEU A 23 -4.12 12.02 -0.25
CA LEU A 23 -2.81 11.45 -0.53
C LEU A 23 -2.36 11.65 -1.99
N GLN A 24 -3.29 11.63 -2.95
CA GLN A 24 -2.98 11.90 -4.36
C GLN A 24 -2.73 13.38 -4.65
N GLU A 25 -3.43 14.28 -3.94
CA GLU A 25 -3.24 15.73 -4.09
C GLU A 25 -1.89 16.16 -3.52
N ASP A 26 -1.48 15.57 -2.40
CA ASP A 26 -0.21 15.87 -1.73
C ASP A 26 1.00 15.25 -2.47
N PHE A 27 0.81 14.08 -3.09
CA PHE A 27 1.89 13.30 -3.72
C PHE A 27 1.49 12.88 -5.14
N PRO A 28 1.88 13.63 -6.18
CA PRO A 28 1.51 13.35 -7.57
C PRO A 28 1.93 11.97 -8.08
N PHE A 29 3.01 11.38 -7.57
CA PHE A 29 3.41 10.01 -7.92
C PHE A 29 2.40 8.95 -7.43
N MET A 30 1.49 9.28 -6.52
CA MET A 30 0.39 8.43 -6.05
C MET A 30 -0.88 8.55 -6.90
N GLU A 31 -0.87 9.37 -7.96
CA GLU A 31 -2.03 9.57 -8.82
C GLU A 31 -2.52 8.26 -9.45
N GLN A 32 -3.82 8.02 -9.32
CA GLN A 32 -4.52 6.95 -10.04
C GLN A 32 -5.04 7.46 -11.37
N SER A 33 -4.95 6.63 -12.41
CA SER A 33 -5.45 6.94 -13.74
C SER A 33 -6.35 5.82 -14.24
N THR A 34 -7.45 6.18 -14.89
CA THR A 34 -8.34 5.21 -15.54
C THR A 34 -7.88 4.80 -16.94
N ASP A 35 -6.66 5.19 -17.33
CA ASP A 35 -6.06 4.80 -18.59
C ASP A 35 -5.78 3.29 -18.66
N ASP A 36 -5.63 2.76 -19.88
CA ASP A 36 -5.07 1.43 -20.11
C ASP A 36 -3.55 1.45 -19.89
N SER A 37 -3.09 2.00 -18.75
CA SER A 37 -1.68 1.89 -18.39
C SER A 37 -1.33 0.46 -18.00
N HIS A 38 -0.09 0.08 -18.29
CA HIS A 38 0.51 -1.17 -17.80
C HIS A 38 0.75 -1.17 -16.28
N ASN A 39 0.50 -0.06 -15.59
CA ASN A 39 0.68 0.06 -14.14
C ASN A 39 -0.62 -0.32 -13.39
N SER A 40 -0.57 -1.44 -12.65
CA SER A 40 -1.71 -1.95 -11.89
C SER A 40 -2.23 -1.00 -10.80
N TYR A 41 -1.35 -0.19 -10.20
CA TYR A 41 -1.74 0.75 -9.17
C TYR A 41 -2.58 1.89 -9.75
N ARG A 42 -2.20 2.43 -10.91
CA ARG A 42 -3.00 3.48 -11.55
C ARG A 42 -4.45 3.03 -11.77
N LYS A 43 -4.63 1.76 -12.17
CA LYS A 43 -5.92 1.15 -12.45
C LYS A 43 -6.74 0.78 -11.20
N TRP A 44 -6.13 0.16 -10.19
CA TRP A 44 -6.84 -0.44 -9.05
C TRP A 44 -6.72 0.38 -7.75
N GLY A 45 -5.66 1.18 -7.64
CA GLY A 45 -5.37 2.06 -6.52
C GLY A 45 -5.00 1.31 -5.25
N PHE A 46 -5.60 1.74 -4.15
CA PHE A 46 -5.39 1.18 -2.83
C PHE A 46 -6.31 -0.02 -2.57
N GLU A 47 -5.70 -1.16 -2.29
CA GLU A 47 -6.31 -2.42 -1.83
C GLU A 47 -6.09 -2.62 -0.32
N CYS A 48 -6.21 -1.54 0.45
CA CYS A 48 -6.13 -1.51 1.90
C CYS A 48 -7.15 -0.53 2.48
N SER A 49 -7.39 -0.65 3.79
CA SER A 49 -8.32 0.20 4.54
C SER A 49 -7.64 1.48 5.06
N GLY A 50 -8.46 2.46 5.47
CA GLY A 50 -7.99 3.83 5.79
C GLY A 50 -7.17 3.98 7.07
N GLY A 51 -7.11 2.96 7.94
CA GLY A 51 -6.31 3.00 9.17
C GLY A 51 -4.81 3.15 8.90
N TRP A 52 -4.33 2.74 7.72
CA TRP A 52 -2.94 2.93 7.33
C TRP A 52 -2.67 4.26 6.61
N TYR A 53 -3.64 5.18 6.55
CA TYR A 53 -3.45 6.49 5.89
C TYR A 53 -2.23 7.25 6.42
N GLN A 54 -2.11 7.37 7.76
CA GLN A 54 -1.02 8.13 8.38
C GLN A 54 0.35 7.52 8.05
N LEU A 55 0.42 6.18 8.09
CA LEU A 55 1.62 5.42 7.75
C LEU A 55 2.03 5.62 6.28
N LEU A 56 1.06 5.59 5.36
CA LEU A 56 1.29 5.86 3.94
C LEU A 56 1.73 7.30 3.69
N ARG A 57 1.13 8.27 4.38
CA ARG A 57 1.50 9.68 4.29
C ARG A 57 2.94 9.90 4.76
N GLU A 58 3.30 9.40 5.94
CA GLU A 58 4.68 9.49 6.46
C GLU A 58 5.69 8.84 5.52
N CYS A 59 5.34 7.70 4.91
CA CYS A 59 6.16 7.05 3.91
C CYS A 59 6.39 7.97 2.69
N CYS A 60 5.34 8.60 2.17
CA CYS A 60 5.43 9.50 1.02
C CYS A 60 6.22 10.76 1.35
N GLU A 61 6.03 11.34 2.54
CA GLU A 61 6.81 12.50 3.01
C GLU A 61 8.30 12.18 3.11
N ALA A 62 8.65 11.02 3.64
CA ALA A 62 10.03 10.57 3.74
C ALA A 62 10.66 10.34 2.35
N ILE A 63 9.90 9.79 1.39
CA ILE A 63 10.34 9.66 -0.01
C ILE A 63 10.65 11.05 -0.57
N VAL A 64 9.70 12.00 -0.50
CA VAL A 64 9.89 13.37 -1.02
C VAL A 64 11.09 14.05 -0.37
N ALA A 65 11.23 13.95 0.96
CA ALA A 65 12.37 14.52 1.68
C ALA A 65 13.70 13.93 1.22
N ARG A 66 13.74 12.62 0.92
CA ARG A 66 14.96 11.96 0.46
C ARG A 66 15.36 12.39 -0.95
N TYR A 67 14.40 12.56 -1.87
CA TYR A 67 14.66 13.12 -3.20
C TYR A 67 15.14 14.58 -3.13
N ALA A 68 14.60 15.37 -2.20
CA ALA A 68 15.00 16.76 -2.01
C ALA A 68 16.47 16.93 -1.61
N ILE A 69 17.07 15.94 -0.92
CA ILE A 69 18.51 15.93 -0.60
C ILE A 69 19.37 15.91 -1.87
N GLU A 70 18.90 15.28 -2.95
CA GLU A 70 19.57 15.28 -4.26
C GLU A 70 19.20 16.50 -5.12
N GLY A 71 18.46 17.47 -4.57
CA GLY A 71 17.95 18.63 -5.29
C GLY A 71 16.80 18.30 -6.25
N ILE A 72 16.17 17.13 -6.12
CA ILE A 72 15.06 16.70 -6.97
C ILE A 72 13.74 17.16 -6.36
N GLY A 73 13.04 18.05 -7.06
CA GLY A 73 11.70 18.48 -6.69
C GLY A 73 10.62 17.44 -7.01
N LEU A 74 9.40 17.67 -6.51
CA LEU A 74 8.27 16.74 -6.61
C LEU A 74 7.95 16.27 -8.05
N SER A 75 8.10 17.14 -9.04
CA SER A 75 7.87 16.83 -10.46
C SER A 75 9.00 16.00 -11.11
N GLY A 76 10.15 15.88 -10.46
CA GLY A 76 11.31 15.12 -10.94
C GLY A 76 11.46 13.75 -10.30
N ILE A 77 10.55 13.36 -9.42
CA ILE A 77 10.56 12.04 -8.75
C ILE A 77 10.27 10.95 -9.79
N ASP A 78 11.22 10.02 -9.94
CA ASP A 78 11.11 8.85 -10.83
C ASP A 78 10.47 7.62 -10.15
N PHE A 79 10.06 7.73 -8.88
CA PHE A 79 9.40 6.67 -8.11
C PHE A 79 7.99 6.38 -8.64
N GLU A 80 7.71 5.12 -8.93
CA GLU A 80 6.42 4.69 -9.47
C GLU A 80 5.77 3.61 -8.60
N PRO A 81 4.72 3.92 -7.84
CA PRO A 81 3.88 2.92 -7.18
C PRO A 81 3.33 1.91 -8.19
N ALA A 82 3.44 0.63 -7.88
CA ALA A 82 2.96 -0.49 -8.71
C ALA A 82 1.77 -1.22 -8.08
N GLN A 83 1.75 -1.36 -6.74
CA GLN A 83 0.59 -1.87 -6.00
C GLN A 83 0.69 -1.50 -4.52
N ILE A 84 -0.45 -1.16 -3.91
CA ILE A 84 -0.55 -0.93 -2.47
C ILE A 84 -1.70 -1.76 -1.92
N LYS A 85 -1.37 -2.78 -1.14
CA LYS A 85 -2.34 -3.79 -0.69
C LYS A 85 -2.05 -4.28 0.72
N GLU A 86 -3.07 -4.82 1.36
CA GLU A 86 -2.88 -5.72 2.48
C GLU A 86 -2.45 -7.11 1.97
N LYS A 87 -1.50 -7.72 2.67
CA LYS A 87 -1.09 -9.12 2.50
C LYS A 87 -0.68 -9.71 3.86
N PHE A 88 -1.39 -10.75 4.30
CA PHE A 88 -1.19 -11.44 5.59
C PHE A 88 -1.19 -10.50 6.80
N GLY A 89 -2.11 -9.54 6.81
CA GLY A 89 -2.26 -8.54 7.88
C GLY A 89 -1.23 -7.41 7.85
N THR A 90 -0.40 -7.34 6.82
CA THR A 90 0.67 -6.33 6.70
C THR A 90 0.53 -5.58 5.38
N LEU A 91 1.08 -4.36 5.35
CA LEU A 91 1.15 -3.55 4.14
C LEU A 91 2.16 -4.15 3.17
N ARG A 92 1.81 -4.12 1.88
CA ARG A 92 2.74 -4.23 0.77
C ARG A 92 2.65 -3.01 -0.09
N PHE A 93 3.79 -2.36 -0.25
CA PHE A 93 3.96 -1.21 -1.13
C PHE A 93 5.02 -1.59 -2.18
N TYR A 94 4.52 -2.07 -3.30
CA TYR A 94 5.29 -2.41 -4.47
C TYR A 94 5.48 -1.15 -5.33
N PHE A 95 6.70 -0.97 -5.83
CA PHE A 95 7.08 0.18 -6.63
C PHE A 95 8.19 -0.19 -7.62
N GLY A 96 8.35 0.63 -8.65
CA GLY A 96 9.48 0.63 -9.58
C GLY A 96 9.98 2.05 -9.82
N TYR A 97 10.73 2.22 -10.90
CA TYR A 97 11.18 3.53 -11.36
C TYR A 97 10.89 3.72 -12.85
N THR A 98 10.70 4.96 -13.30
CA THR A 98 10.36 5.28 -14.71
C THR A 98 11.37 4.70 -15.72
N ASP A 99 12.65 4.69 -15.39
CA ASP A 99 13.75 4.16 -16.22
C ASP A 99 14.13 2.71 -15.88
N ALA A 100 13.47 2.11 -14.88
CA ALA A 100 13.73 0.75 -14.43
C ALA A 100 12.44 0.12 -13.87
N PRO A 101 11.44 -0.15 -14.74
CA PRO A 101 10.17 -0.72 -14.32
C PRO A 101 10.40 -2.14 -13.79
N CYS A 102 9.96 -2.42 -12.56
CA CYS A 102 10.08 -3.77 -12.00
C CYS A 102 8.91 -4.63 -12.52
N GLY A 103 9.21 -5.73 -13.22
CA GLY A 103 8.21 -6.74 -13.60
C GLY A 103 7.79 -7.63 -12.42
N ILE A 104 8.64 -7.73 -11.39
CA ILE A 104 8.41 -8.44 -10.13
C ILE A 104 8.95 -7.54 -9.01
N ALA A 105 8.07 -7.02 -8.16
CA ALA A 105 8.43 -6.04 -7.13
C ALA A 105 9.07 -6.67 -5.89
N ALA A 106 8.64 -7.88 -5.51
CA ALA A 106 9.19 -8.64 -4.40
C ALA A 106 8.74 -10.11 -4.43
N PHE A 107 9.51 -11.00 -3.79
CA PHE A 107 8.99 -12.24 -3.25
C PHE A 107 8.71 -12.05 -1.76
N ASP A 108 7.46 -12.28 -1.36
CA ASP A 108 7.10 -12.26 0.06
C ASP A 108 7.30 -13.66 0.63
N ASP A 109 8.12 -13.77 1.66
CA ASP A 109 8.15 -14.94 2.52
C ASP A 109 6.84 -15.00 3.30
N LEU A 110 6.05 -16.03 3.01
CA LEU A 110 4.72 -16.24 3.58
C LEU A 110 4.77 -16.62 5.07
N ALA A 111 5.92 -17.10 5.57
CA ALA A 111 6.10 -17.51 6.95
C ALA A 111 6.55 -16.36 7.84
N THR A 112 7.44 -15.48 7.35
CA THR A 112 8.00 -14.37 8.13
C THR A 112 7.32 -13.04 7.85
N GLY A 113 6.68 -12.89 6.69
CA GLY A 113 6.18 -11.61 6.20
C GLY A 113 7.27 -10.71 5.62
N GLU A 114 8.52 -11.18 5.53
CA GLU A 114 9.61 -10.45 4.89
C GLU A 114 9.42 -10.39 3.37
N SER A 115 9.91 -9.33 2.74
CA SER A 115 9.84 -9.16 1.28
C SER A 115 11.25 -9.08 0.72
N ILE A 116 11.68 -10.10 -0.03
CA ILE A 116 12.90 -10.06 -0.82
C ILE A 116 12.60 -9.21 -2.06
N ARG A 117 13.12 -7.98 -2.09
CA ARG A 117 12.96 -7.07 -3.22
C ARG A 117 14.03 -7.35 -4.26
N PHE A 118 13.62 -7.48 -5.52
CA PHE A 118 14.58 -7.52 -6.62
C PHE A 118 15.02 -6.12 -6.95
N GLU A 119 16.33 -5.91 -7.01
CA GLU A 119 16.87 -4.71 -7.62
C GLU A 119 16.43 -4.67 -9.08
N PRO A 120 15.83 -3.56 -9.54
CA PRO A 120 15.39 -3.46 -10.91
C PRO A 120 16.60 -3.54 -11.84
N LYS A 121 16.52 -4.41 -12.85
CA LYS A 121 17.57 -4.52 -13.87
C LYS A 121 17.62 -3.21 -14.66
N VAL A 122 18.67 -2.44 -14.44
CA VAL A 122 19.00 -1.27 -15.26
C VAL A 122 19.78 -1.73 -16.48
N GLU A 123 19.40 -1.24 -17.65
CA GLU A 123 20.25 -1.32 -18.85
C GLU A 123 21.37 -0.26 -18.75
N GLY A 124 22.45 -0.58 -18.02
CA GLY A 124 23.65 0.27 -17.94
C GLY A 124 24.21 0.49 -16.53
N TYR A 125 25.15 1.42 -16.41
CA TYR A 125 25.74 1.83 -15.12
C TYR A 125 24.80 2.82 -14.39
N ILE A 126 24.39 2.47 -13.18
CA ILE A 126 23.80 3.42 -12.23
C ILE A 126 24.95 4.07 -11.46
N GLY A 127 24.99 5.40 -11.44
CA GLY A 127 25.90 6.14 -10.57
C GLY A 127 25.61 5.90 -9.09
N ASP A 128 26.66 5.86 -8.27
CA ASP A 128 26.60 5.51 -6.84
C ASP A 128 25.55 6.32 -6.05
N ALA A 129 25.39 7.61 -6.36
CA ALA A 129 24.39 8.48 -5.73
C ALA A 129 22.95 8.01 -6.01
N LYS A 130 22.66 7.60 -7.24
CA LYS A 130 21.34 7.08 -7.63
C LYS A 130 21.10 5.69 -7.04
N ALA A 131 22.14 4.85 -6.97
CA ALA A 131 22.04 3.55 -6.29
C ALA A 131 21.69 3.74 -4.81
N LYS A 132 22.39 4.66 -4.14
CA LYS A 132 22.15 5.02 -2.74
C LYS A 132 20.74 5.59 -2.52
N LEU A 133 20.28 6.50 -3.38
CA LEU A 133 18.91 7.02 -3.34
C LEU A 133 17.90 5.88 -3.37
N ARG A 134 18.02 4.95 -4.33
CA ARG A 134 17.08 3.83 -4.46
C ARG A 134 17.10 2.88 -3.28
N GLN A 135 18.29 2.65 -2.70
CA GLN A 135 18.43 1.89 -1.46
C GLN A 135 17.70 2.58 -0.31
N ASP A 136 17.89 3.89 -0.14
CA ASP A 136 17.24 4.66 0.93
C ASP A 136 15.71 4.66 0.77
N ILE A 137 15.18 4.78 -0.46
CA ILE A 137 13.74 4.65 -0.76
C ILE A 137 13.22 3.25 -0.38
N SER A 138 13.96 2.19 -0.71
CA SER A 138 13.63 0.83 -0.31
C SER A 138 13.52 0.68 1.21
N SER A 139 14.48 1.26 1.96
CA SER A 139 14.46 1.27 3.42
C SER A 139 13.29 2.07 4.00
N ILE A 140 12.93 3.21 3.41
CA ILE A 140 11.76 4.01 3.83
C ILE A 140 10.47 3.20 3.67
N VAL A 141 10.28 2.58 2.51
CA VAL A 141 9.10 1.75 2.24
C VAL A 141 9.05 0.54 3.18
N HIS A 142 10.19 -0.13 3.38
CA HIS A 142 10.26 -1.26 4.30
C HIS A 142 9.91 -0.88 5.75
N ALA A 143 10.34 0.29 6.22
CA ALA A 143 9.97 0.78 7.55
C ALA A 143 8.46 1.00 7.69
N ALA A 144 7.80 1.48 6.63
CA ALA A 144 6.34 1.60 6.60
C ALA A 144 5.65 0.22 6.63
N GLU A 145 6.14 -0.74 5.86
CA GLU A 145 5.62 -2.12 5.90
C GLU A 145 5.80 -2.76 7.27
N GLU A 146 6.95 -2.58 7.91
CA GLU A 146 7.21 -3.12 9.24
C GLU A 146 6.29 -2.50 10.30
N LYS A 147 6.12 -1.16 10.29
CA LYS A 147 5.17 -0.47 11.17
C LYS A 147 3.75 -1.00 11.03
N SER A 148 3.34 -1.41 9.82
CA SER A 148 1.99 -1.90 9.56
C SER A 148 1.65 -3.19 10.31
N ARG A 149 2.67 -4.00 10.68
CA ARG A 149 2.50 -5.24 11.48
C ARG A 149 1.84 -4.98 12.83
N HIS A 150 2.00 -3.77 13.34
CA HIS A 150 1.51 -3.32 14.65
C HIS A 150 0.47 -2.21 14.55
N THR A 151 -0.02 -1.92 13.34
CA THR A 151 -0.98 -0.84 13.09
C THR A 151 -2.30 -1.41 12.58
N CYS A 152 -3.41 -1.12 13.26
CA CYS A 152 -4.75 -1.53 12.88
C CYS A 152 -5.10 -1.03 11.48
N GLU A 153 -5.42 -1.96 10.55
CA GLU A 153 -5.76 -1.62 9.16
C GLU A 153 -7.00 -0.72 9.06
N LEU A 154 -7.93 -0.84 10.02
CA LEU A 154 -9.21 -0.13 9.96
C LEU A 154 -9.15 1.29 10.54
N CYS A 155 -8.47 1.48 11.69
CA CYS A 155 -8.49 2.76 12.41
C CYS A 155 -7.11 3.39 12.67
N GLY A 156 -6.01 2.66 12.46
CA GLY A 156 -4.66 3.18 12.66
C GLY A 156 -4.13 3.13 14.10
N ALA A 157 -4.93 2.66 15.07
CA ALA A 157 -4.45 2.41 16.43
C ALA A 157 -3.48 1.22 16.49
N GLU A 158 -2.77 1.05 17.62
CA GLU A 158 -1.95 -0.13 17.85
C GLU A 158 -2.80 -1.41 17.73
N GLY A 159 -2.29 -2.38 16.99
CA GLY A 159 -3.00 -3.61 16.68
C GLY A 159 -2.06 -4.80 16.61
N GLU A 160 -2.65 -5.99 16.62
CA GLU A 160 -1.93 -7.25 16.49
C GLU A 160 -2.57 -8.12 15.41
N LEU A 161 -1.81 -9.10 14.92
CA LEU A 161 -2.23 -10.00 13.87
C LEU A 161 -3.40 -10.87 14.35
N ARG A 162 -4.55 -10.76 13.68
CA ARG A 162 -5.76 -11.55 13.98
C ARG A 162 -5.95 -12.66 12.98
N ASN A 163 -5.91 -13.91 13.46
CA ASN A 163 -6.27 -15.10 12.71
C ASN A 163 -7.53 -15.73 13.31
N ASP A 164 -8.63 -15.55 12.59
CA ASP A 164 -9.98 -15.93 13.03
C ASP A 164 -10.53 -17.11 12.23
N SER A 165 -9.62 -17.96 11.74
CA SER A 165 -9.98 -19.15 10.96
C SER A 165 -10.87 -20.13 11.75
N SER A 166 -10.77 -20.13 13.09
CA SER A 166 -11.62 -20.92 13.99
C SER A 166 -13.11 -20.55 13.91
N VAL A 167 -13.43 -19.31 13.54
CA VAL A 167 -14.81 -18.82 13.34
C VAL A 167 -15.16 -18.65 11.86
N GLY A 168 -14.34 -19.19 10.95
CA GLY A 168 -14.56 -19.20 9.50
C GLY A 168 -14.07 -17.95 8.76
N ILE A 169 -13.32 -17.06 9.43
CA ILE A 169 -12.74 -15.87 8.80
C ILE A 169 -11.29 -16.18 8.43
N PHE A 170 -11.06 -16.51 7.15
CA PHE A 170 -9.72 -16.87 6.66
C PHE A 170 -8.81 -15.69 6.35
N ARG A 171 -9.36 -14.47 6.22
CA ARG A 171 -8.55 -13.27 5.99
C ARG A 171 -7.86 -12.86 7.29
N VAL A 172 -6.54 -12.89 7.32
CA VAL A 172 -5.74 -12.38 8.42
C VAL A 172 -5.62 -10.85 8.30
N MET A 173 -5.74 -10.12 9.41
CA MET A 173 -5.61 -8.66 9.45
C MET A 173 -4.93 -8.23 10.75
N THR A 174 -4.10 -7.19 10.72
CA THR A 174 -3.68 -6.51 11.96
C THR A 174 -4.78 -5.57 12.42
N LEU A 175 -5.31 -5.81 13.62
CA LEU A 175 -6.44 -5.05 14.20
C LEU A 175 -6.25 -4.82 15.70
N CYS A 176 -6.69 -3.65 16.16
CA CYS A 176 -6.89 -3.40 17.59
C CYS A 176 -8.08 -4.20 18.13
N ASP A 177 -8.17 -4.35 19.46
CA ASP A 177 -9.22 -5.15 20.12
C ASP A 177 -10.65 -4.71 19.72
N ALA A 178 -10.88 -3.40 19.66
CA ALA A 178 -12.20 -2.85 19.33
C ALA A 178 -12.62 -3.22 17.91
N CYS A 179 -11.76 -2.97 16.93
CA CYS A 179 -12.02 -3.30 15.52
C CYS A 179 -12.10 -4.81 15.28
N HIS A 180 -11.30 -5.61 16.00
CA HIS A 180 -11.37 -7.07 15.94
C HIS A 180 -12.70 -7.58 16.46
N LYS A 181 -13.14 -7.13 17.63
CA LYS A 181 -14.44 -7.50 18.21
C LYS A 181 -15.59 -7.17 17.27
N GLU A 182 -15.63 -5.94 16.75
CA GLU A 182 -16.67 -5.50 15.82
C GLU A 182 -16.69 -6.36 14.55
N ARG A 183 -15.51 -6.71 14.02
CA ARG A 183 -15.37 -7.60 12.86
C ARG A 183 -15.98 -8.98 13.12
N ILE A 184 -15.70 -9.58 14.28
CA ILE A 184 -16.25 -10.88 14.66
C ILE A 184 -17.77 -10.81 14.83
N GLU A 185 -18.27 -9.81 15.54
CA GLU A 185 -19.71 -9.62 15.77
C GLU A 185 -20.45 -9.45 14.45
N ASN A 186 -19.94 -8.60 13.55
CA ASN A 186 -20.52 -8.39 12.23
C ASN A 186 -20.52 -9.66 11.37
N TYR A 187 -19.46 -10.47 11.43
CA TYR A 187 -19.40 -11.75 10.74
C TYR A 187 -20.47 -12.71 11.29
N ILE A 188 -20.52 -12.92 12.61
CA ILE A 188 -21.50 -13.79 13.25
C ILE A 188 -22.92 -13.36 12.93
N LEU A 189 -23.23 -12.05 12.99
CA LEU A 189 -24.55 -11.52 12.66
C LEU A 189 -24.94 -11.77 11.21
N LYS A 190 -24.00 -11.64 10.28
CA LYS A 190 -24.24 -11.88 8.85
C LYS A 190 -24.52 -13.35 8.55
N TYR A 191 -23.75 -14.28 9.14
CA TYR A 191 -23.83 -15.70 8.82
C TYR A 191 -24.80 -16.50 9.72
N LYS A 192 -25.22 -15.99 10.90
CA LYS A 192 -26.35 -16.57 11.67
C LYS A 192 -27.70 -16.38 10.98
N LYS A 193 -27.83 -15.44 10.04
CA LYS A 193 -29.07 -15.12 9.33
C LYS A 193 -29.24 -15.87 8.00
N ILE A 194 -28.25 -16.65 7.58
CA ILE A 194 -28.32 -17.42 6.33
C ILE A 194 -28.72 -18.85 6.70
N PRO A 195 -29.96 -19.31 6.39
CA PRO A 195 -30.32 -20.71 6.59
C PRO A 195 -29.41 -21.61 5.78
N LYS A 196 -28.96 -22.71 6.39
CA LYS A 196 -28.13 -23.74 5.74
C LYS A 196 -28.89 -24.44 4.62
#